data_AF-A0A0L7KQ69-F1
#
_entry.id   AF-A0A0L7KQ69-F1
#
_cell.length_a   1.000
_cell.length_b   1.000
_cell.length_c   1.000
_cell.angle_alpha   90.00
_cell.angle_beta   90.00
_cell.angle_gamma   90.00
#
_symmetry.space_group_name_H-M   'P 1'
#
loop_
_entity.id
_entity.type
_entity.pdbx_description
1 polymer ?
#
loop_
_entity_poly.entity_id
_entity_poly.type
_entity_poly.pdbx_seq_one_letter_code
_entity_poly.pdbx_strand_id
1 'polypeptide(L)'
;NDIPELKNHVTAELIGIPLPFPGVDGSSIRDKVFSESGDPASWPLKAGIKYTYKDSFPIHSIYPTTQVLVHWALKDAGRDIVCFEVLARIQ
;
A
#
# COMPACT_ATOMS: atom_id res chain seq x y z
N ASN A 1 -8.58 17.83 -5.76
CA ASN A 1 -9.75 16.95 -5.98
C ASN A 1 -9.83 15.95 -4.87
N ASP A 2 -11.04 15.69 -4.40
CA ASP A 2 -11.29 14.65 -3.40
C ASP A 2 -11.03 13.26 -3.99
N ILE A 3 -10.63 12.32 -3.14
CA ILE A 3 -10.28 10.95 -3.55
C ILE A 3 -11.38 9.99 -3.06
N PRO A 4 -12.17 9.41 -3.97
CA PRO A 4 -13.30 8.54 -3.60
C PRO A 4 -12.86 7.12 -3.21
N GLU A 5 -11.71 6.68 -3.68
CA GLU A 5 -11.16 5.35 -3.42
C GLU A 5 -9.64 5.40 -3.53
N LEU A 6 -8.96 4.62 -2.68
CA LEU A 6 -7.55 4.29 -2.86
C LEU A 6 -7.39 2.77 -2.81
N LYS A 7 -6.53 2.27 -3.68
CA LYS A 7 -6.13 0.86 -3.71
C LYS A 7 -4.64 0.73 -3.49
N ASN A 8 -4.25 -0.33 -2.81
CA ASN A 8 -2.86 -0.73 -2.71
C ASN A 8 -2.33 -1.15 -4.08
N HIS A 9 -1.08 -0.81 -4.34
CA HIS A 9 -0.26 -1.42 -5.36
C HIS A 9 1.08 -1.79 -4.73
N VAL A 10 1.22 -3.06 -4.34
CA VAL A 10 2.35 -3.51 -3.50
C VAL A 10 2.97 -4.74 -4.13
N THR A 11 4.22 -4.58 -4.55
CA THR A 11 4.99 -5.65 -5.20
C THR A 11 6.39 -5.75 -4.61
N ALA A 12 6.93 -6.96 -4.52
CA ALA A 12 8.34 -7.19 -4.27
C ALA A 12 9.05 -7.44 -5.60
N GLU A 13 10.09 -6.68 -5.89
CA GLU A 13 10.96 -6.95 -7.02
C GLU A 13 11.96 -8.04 -6.67
N LEU A 14 11.87 -9.16 -7.39
CA LEU A 14 12.76 -10.30 -7.27
C LEU A 14 13.41 -10.58 -8.62
N ILE A 15 14.72 -10.28 -8.73
CA ILE A 15 15.51 -10.53 -9.95
C ILE A 15 14.88 -9.82 -11.17
N GLY A 16 14.40 -8.58 -10.98
CA GLY A 16 13.75 -7.78 -12.03
C GLY A 16 12.29 -8.17 -12.33
N ILE A 17 11.72 -9.14 -11.61
CA ILE A 17 10.31 -9.55 -11.75
C ILE A 17 9.52 -8.98 -10.57
N PRO A 18 8.51 -8.12 -10.80
CA PRO A 18 7.62 -7.65 -9.75
C PRO A 18 6.63 -8.76 -9.38
N LEU A 19 6.68 -9.22 -8.13
CA LEU A 19 5.77 -10.21 -7.58
C LEU A 19 4.76 -9.52 -6.65
N PRO A 20 3.45 -9.67 -6.88
CA PRO A 20 2.45 -9.09 -5.98
C PRO A 20 2.38 -9.85 -4.66
N PHE A 21 1.93 -9.16 -3.62
CA PHE A 21 1.54 -9.78 -2.36
C PHE A 21 0.04 -10.16 -2.38
N PRO A 22 -0.32 -11.46 -2.33
CA PRO A 22 -1.70 -11.92 -2.33
C PRO A 22 -2.54 -11.25 -1.24
N GLY A 23 -3.71 -10.75 -1.62
CA GLY A 23 -4.65 -10.09 -0.71
C GLY A 23 -4.26 -8.65 -0.33
N VAL A 24 -3.09 -8.17 -0.73
CA VAL A 24 -2.63 -6.79 -0.50
C VAL A 24 -2.69 -5.99 -1.79
N ASP A 25 -2.04 -6.46 -2.85
CA ASP A 25 -2.03 -5.77 -4.15
C ASP A 25 -3.46 -5.67 -4.72
N GLY A 26 -3.83 -4.47 -5.18
CA GLY A 26 -5.15 -4.16 -5.73
C GLY A 26 -6.29 -4.03 -4.70
N SER A 27 -6.04 -4.28 -3.41
CA SER A 27 -7.05 -4.19 -2.36
C SER A 27 -7.39 -2.73 -2.00
N SER A 28 -8.65 -2.45 -1.67
CA SER A 28 -9.08 -1.15 -1.15
C SER A 28 -8.48 -0.92 0.25
N ILE A 29 -8.08 0.32 0.54
CA ILE A 29 -7.46 0.71 1.83
C ILE A 29 -8.41 1.46 2.78
N ARG A 30 -9.72 1.44 2.53
CA ARG A 30 -10.70 2.29 3.25
C ARG A 30 -10.65 2.14 4.77
N ASP A 31 -10.40 0.94 5.25
CA ASP A 31 -10.27 0.51 6.65
C ASP A 31 -8.86 0.76 7.24
N LYS A 32 -7.93 1.24 6.41
CA LYS A 32 -6.51 1.43 6.73
C LYS A 32 -6.08 2.90 6.72
N VAL A 33 -7.02 3.82 6.48
CA VAL A 33 -6.78 5.27 6.48
C VAL A 33 -7.47 5.89 7.69
N PHE A 34 -6.71 6.70 8.42
CA PHE A 34 -7.13 7.35 9.66
C PHE A 34 -6.97 8.86 9.54
N SER A 35 -7.82 9.60 10.24
CA SER A 35 -7.67 11.05 10.43
C SER A 35 -6.41 11.38 11.26
N GLU A 36 -6.09 12.66 11.38
CA GLU A 36 -5.01 13.13 12.26
C GLU A 36 -5.26 12.81 13.75
N SER A 37 -6.53 12.71 14.17
CA SER A 37 -6.90 12.24 15.52
C SER A 37 -6.73 10.74 15.73
N GLY A 38 -6.52 9.97 14.66
CA GLY A 38 -6.39 8.51 14.70
C GLY A 38 -7.70 7.75 14.53
N ASP A 39 -8.82 8.44 14.31
CA ASP A 39 -10.12 7.83 14.01
C ASP A 39 -10.16 7.33 12.55
N PRO A 40 -10.98 6.33 12.21
CA PRO A 40 -11.17 5.91 10.81
C PRO A 40 -11.57 7.09 9.92
N ALA A 41 -10.90 7.26 8.79
CA ALA A 41 -11.18 8.36 7.88
C ALA A 41 -12.56 8.23 7.21
N SER A 42 -13.25 9.36 7.08
CA SER A 42 -14.46 9.44 6.27
C SER A 42 -14.12 9.56 4.78
N TRP A 43 -14.92 8.91 3.95
CA TRP A 43 -14.77 8.91 2.49
C TRP A 43 -15.88 9.75 1.83
N PRO A 44 -15.58 10.48 0.73
CA PRO A 44 -14.30 10.59 0.04
C PRO A 44 -13.26 11.39 0.84
N LEU A 45 -11.97 11.04 0.69
CA LEU A 45 -10.88 11.79 1.32
C LEU A 45 -10.81 13.19 0.72
N LYS A 46 -10.72 14.20 1.58
CA LYS A 46 -10.77 15.60 1.16
C LYS A 46 -9.39 16.13 0.82
N ALA A 47 -9.31 16.89 -0.28
CA ALA A 47 -8.07 17.56 -0.65
C ALA A 47 -7.62 18.55 0.44
N GLY A 48 -6.33 18.59 0.72
CA GLY A 48 -5.74 19.49 1.73
C GLY A 48 -5.83 18.99 3.18
N ILE A 49 -6.44 17.83 3.43
CA ILE A 49 -6.46 17.20 4.75
C ILE A 49 -5.34 16.14 4.84
N LYS A 50 -4.64 16.11 5.97
CA LYS A 50 -3.63 15.11 6.28
C LYS A 50 -4.29 13.85 6.85
N TYR A 51 -3.94 12.70 6.28
CA TYR A 51 -4.40 11.40 6.73
C TYR A 51 -3.20 10.50 7.06
N THR A 52 -3.43 9.49 7.89
CA THR A 52 -2.43 8.47 8.22
C THR A 52 -2.86 7.13 7.63
N TYR A 53 -1.99 6.54 6.83
CA TYR A 53 -2.17 5.19 6.31
C TYR A 53 -1.41 4.18 7.18
N LYS A 54 -2.07 3.09 7.59
CA LYS A 54 -1.45 2.00 8.36
C LYS A 54 -1.90 0.67 7.80
N ASP A 55 -0.95 -0.19 7.45
CA ASP A 55 -1.22 -1.53 6.95
C ASP A 55 -0.26 -2.54 7.57
N SER A 56 -0.76 -3.77 7.74
CA SER A 56 0.02 -4.94 8.13
C SER A 56 -0.57 -6.18 7.46
N PHE A 57 0.31 -7.04 6.98
CA PHE A 57 -0.09 -8.29 6.36
C PHE A 57 0.96 -9.38 6.62
N PRO A 58 0.55 -10.65 6.69
CA PRO A 58 1.48 -11.76 6.85
C PRO A 58 2.28 -12.00 5.57
N ILE A 59 3.57 -12.27 5.72
CA ILE A 59 4.39 -12.80 4.62
C ILE A 59 4.26 -14.32 4.63
N HIS A 60 3.80 -14.89 3.52
CA HIS A 60 3.65 -16.34 3.40
C HIS A 60 5.00 -17.05 3.28
N SER A 61 5.10 -18.26 3.84
CA SER A 61 6.33 -19.08 3.83
C SER A 61 6.75 -19.57 2.44
N ILE A 62 5.92 -19.36 1.41
CA ILE A 62 6.27 -19.67 0.02
C ILE A 62 7.29 -18.69 -0.56
N TYR A 63 7.44 -17.52 0.05
CA TYR A 63 8.41 -16.53 -0.41
C TYR A 63 9.83 -16.94 0.00
N PRO A 64 10.80 -16.87 -0.92
CA PRO A 64 12.17 -17.26 -0.63
C PRO A 64 12.83 -16.29 0.36
N THR A 65 13.75 -16.80 1.18
CA THR A 65 14.62 -15.99 2.04
C THR A 65 15.61 -15.21 1.17
N THR A 66 15.29 -13.96 0.86
CA THR A 66 16.10 -13.11 -0.01
C THR A 66 15.88 -11.63 0.29
N GLN A 67 16.78 -10.80 -0.24
CA GLN A 67 16.61 -9.35 -0.26
C GLN A 67 15.72 -8.98 -1.45
N VAL A 68 14.75 -8.10 -1.20
CA VAL A 68 13.80 -7.61 -2.21
C VAL A 68 13.69 -6.10 -2.12
N LEU A 69 13.38 -5.46 -3.23
CA LEU A 69 12.94 -4.07 -3.26
C LEU A 69 11.41 -4.07 -3.25
N VAL A 70 10.80 -3.63 -2.15
CA VAL A 70 9.35 -3.52 -2.05
C VAL A 70 8.94 -2.18 -2.63
N HIS A 71 8.16 -2.22 -3.70
CA HIS A 71 7.46 -1.06 -4.25
C HIS A 71 6.08 -0.96 -3.59
N TRP A 72 5.79 0.17 -2.96
CA TRP A 72 4.51 0.43 -2.32
C TRP A 72 3.90 1.72 -2.86
N ALA A 73 2.76 1.59 -3.52
CA ALA A 73 1.99 2.72 -4.02
C ALA A 73 0.52 2.65 -3.61
N LEU A 74 -0.11 3.83 -3.50
CA LEU A 74 -1.55 3.99 -3.31
C LEU A 74 -2.14 4.61 -4.57
N LYS A 75 -3.05 3.90 -5.23
CA LYS A 75 -3.62 4.28 -6.53
C LYS A 75 -5.05 4.79 -6.43
N ASP A 76 -5.34 5.88 -7.12
CA ASP A 76 -6.69 6.39 -7.43
C ASP A 76 -6.88 6.43 -8.94
N ALA A 77 -7.91 5.75 -9.45
CA ALA A 77 -8.22 5.67 -10.88
C ALA A 77 -7.00 5.36 -11.79
N GLY A 78 -6.10 4.50 -11.32
CA GLY A 78 -4.89 4.09 -12.06
C GLY A 78 -3.69 5.03 -11.96
N ARG A 79 -3.78 6.12 -11.18
CA ARG A 79 -2.68 7.05 -10.92
C ARG A 79 -2.13 6.84 -9.51
N ASP A 80 -0.81 6.88 -9.38
CA ASP A 80 -0.14 6.83 -8.08
C ASP A 80 -0.30 8.18 -7.36
N ILE A 81 -0.89 8.13 -6.16
CA ILE A 81 -1.07 9.28 -5.27
C ILE A 81 0.10 9.39 -4.29
N VAL A 82 0.56 8.24 -3.80
CA VAL A 82 1.76 8.08 -2.97
C VAL A 82 2.50 6.87 -3.49
N CYS A 83 3.82 6.96 -3.58
CA CYS A 83 4.69 5.86 -3.97
C CYS A 83 6.01 5.96 -3.20
N PHE A 84 6.50 4.84 -2.70
CA PHE A 84 7.83 4.74 -2.12
C PHE A 84 8.39 3.32 -2.29
N GLU A 85 9.70 3.20 -2.15
CA GLU A 85 10.43 1.93 -2.25
C GLU A 85 11.18 1.65 -0.96
N VAL A 86 11.17 0.38 -0.54
CA VAL A 86 11.84 -0.06 0.68
C VAL A 86 12.68 -1.29 0.40
N LEU A 87 13.95 -1.21 0.74
CA LEU A 87 14.83 -2.38 0.75
C LEU A 87 14.48 -3.24 1.96
N ALA A 88 14.02 -4.47 1.71
CA ALA A 88 13.61 -5.39 2.75
C ALA A 88 14.30 -6.75 2.59
N ARG A 89 14.33 -7.52 3.68
CA ARG A 89 14.79 -8.92 3.67
C ARG A 89 13.67 -9.81 4.17
N ILE A 90 13.25 -10.76 3.35
CA ILE A 90 12.31 -11.83 3.73
C ILE A 90 13.14 -12.92 4.42
N GLN A 91 12.69 -13.38 5.59
CA GLN A 91 13.33 -14.42 6.40
C GLN A 91 12.33 -15.45 6.90
#